data_AF-U2PSU8-F1
#
_entry.id   AF-U2PSU8-F1
#
_cell.length_a   1.000
_cell.length_b   1.000
_cell.length_c   1.000
_cell.angle_alpha   90.00
_cell.angle_beta   90.00
_cell.angle_gamma   90.00
#
_symmetry.space_group_name_H-M   'P 1'
#
loop_
_entity.id
_entity.type
_entity.pdbx_description
1 polymer ?
#
loop_
_entity_poly.entity_id
_entity_poly.type
_entity_poly.pdbx_seq_one_letter_code
_entity_poly.pdbx_strand_id
1 'polypeptide(L)'
;MNVKLSFKNRIGKGVKNMRKCLRCNAEMIEDLDVKVEGGAYGLKVTQQGIFKESLGKIRCAVCPECGYTETYIQDTSKIKELVSNR
;
A
#
# COMPACT_ATOMS: atom_id res chain seq x y z
N MET A 1 -12.63 -15.08 -20.02
CA MET A 1 -12.31 -13.66 -20.31
C MET A 1 -10.85 -13.41 -20.02
N ASN A 2 -10.05 -13.19 -21.07
CA ASN A 2 -8.66 -12.75 -20.93
C ASN A 2 -8.66 -11.29 -20.50
N VAL A 3 -8.49 -11.02 -19.20
CA VAL A 3 -8.15 -9.67 -18.75
C VAL A 3 -6.69 -9.47 -19.18
N LYS A 4 -6.50 -9.03 -20.43
CA LYS A 4 -5.29 -8.29 -20.81
C LYS A 4 -5.30 -7.05 -19.94
N LEU A 5 -4.77 -7.18 -18.72
CA LEU A 5 -4.37 -6.07 -17.87
C LEU A 5 -3.37 -5.29 -18.71
N SER A 6 -3.89 -4.28 -19.38
CA SER A 6 -3.13 -3.29 -20.10
C SER A 6 -2.42 -2.46 -19.04
N PHE A 7 -1.35 -3.02 -18.47
CA PHE A 7 -0.29 -2.29 -17.77
C PHE A 7 0.42 -1.43 -18.82
N LYS A 8 -0.29 -0.47 -19.40
CA LYS A 8 0.32 0.61 -20.16
C LYS A 8 1.12 1.42 -19.15
N ASN A 9 2.43 1.15 -19.15
CA ASN A 9 3.51 2.09 -18.85
C ASN A 9 3.02 3.46 -18.35
N ARG A 10 2.87 3.61 -17.04
CA ARG A 10 3.17 4.89 -16.40
C ARG A 10 4.62 4.86 -15.96
N ILE A 11 5.51 4.92 -16.96
CA ILE A 11 6.93 5.23 -16.75
C ILE A 11 6.96 6.72 -16.41
N GLY A 12 6.94 7.02 -15.11
CA GLY A 12 6.90 8.38 -14.59
C GLY A 12 7.53 8.43 -13.21
N LYS A 13 8.87 8.53 -13.20
CA LYS A 13 9.78 8.86 -12.09
C LYS A 13 10.01 7.79 -11.00
N GLY A 14 11.22 7.22 -11.06
CA GLY A 14 11.85 6.47 -9.98
C GLY A 14 11.57 4.99 -10.05
N VAL A 15 12.59 4.20 -10.41
CA VAL A 15 12.55 2.74 -10.29
C VAL A 15 12.39 2.40 -8.81
N LYS A 16 11.15 2.18 -8.36
CA LYS A 16 10.89 1.51 -7.07
C LYS A 16 11.27 0.04 -7.27
N ASN A 17 12.15 -0.48 -6.42
CA ASN A 17 12.38 -1.92 -6.32
C ASN A 17 11.03 -2.62 -6.18
N MET A 18 10.70 -3.50 -7.11
CA MET A 18 9.44 -4.24 -7.10
C MET A 18 9.43 -5.19 -5.91
N ARG A 19 8.46 -5.06 -5.00
CA ARG A 19 8.31 -5.97 -3.87
C ARG A 19 8.10 -7.40 -4.37
N LYS A 20 8.85 -8.33 -3.79
CA LYS A 20 8.73 -9.77 -4.04
C LYS A 20 7.81 -10.40 -3.00
N CYS A 21 6.93 -11.29 -3.43
CA CYS A 21 6.02 -12.01 -2.55
C CYS A 21 6.80 -12.92 -1.59
N LEU A 22 6.55 -12.80 -0.29
CA LEU A 22 7.20 -13.62 0.74
C LEU A 22 6.87 -15.12 0.65
N ARG A 23 5.80 -15.50 -0.09
CA ARG A 23 5.33 -16.90 -0.20
C ARG A 23 5.85 -17.61 -1.44
N CYS A 24 5.89 -16.92 -2.58
CA CYS A 24 6.25 -17.53 -3.88
C CYS A 24 7.32 -16.76 -4.67
N ASN A 25 7.88 -15.68 -4.10
CA ASN A 25 8.90 -14.83 -4.72
C ASN A 25 8.48 -14.13 -6.05
N ALA A 26 7.20 -14.19 -6.43
CA ALA A 26 6.68 -13.46 -7.59
C ALA A 26 6.65 -11.95 -7.33
N GLU A 27 6.68 -11.15 -8.41
CA GLU A 27 6.52 -9.70 -8.32
C GLU A 27 5.08 -9.35 -7.91
N MET A 28 4.94 -8.46 -6.93
CA MET A 28 3.64 -8.05 -6.43
C MET A 28 3.13 -6.81 -7.16
N ILE A 29 1.81 -6.70 -7.29
CA ILE A 29 1.15 -5.49 -7.80
C ILE A 29 1.03 -4.52 -6.62
N GLU A 30 1.74 -3.40 -6.70
CA GLU A 30 1.82 -2.40 -5.63
C GLU A 30 0.83 -1.23 -5.81
N ASP A 31 0.83 -0.33 -4.81
CA ASP A 31 0.17 0.96 -4.85
C ASP A 31 -1.36 0.87 -5.01
N LEU A 32 -1.93 -0.28 -4.60
CA LEU A 32 -3.36 -0.54 -4.54
C LEU A 32 -4.00 0.11 -3.30
N ASP A 33 -5.27 0.49 -3.42
CA ASP A 33 -6.06 1.06 -2.32
C ASP A 33 -6.83 -0.04 -1.58
N VAL A 34 -6.88 0.04 -0.25
CA VAL A 34 -7.77 -0.79 0.56
C VAL A 34 -9.04 0.00 0.87
N LYS A 35 -10.18 -0.53 0.42
CA LYS A 35 -11.51 0.08 0.57
C LYS A 35 -12.49 -0.91 1.17
N VAL A 36 -13.51 -0.39 1.84
CA VAL A 36 -14.66 -1.18 2.29
C VAL A 36 -15.53 -1.47 1.07
N GLU A 37 -15.98 -2.71 0.90
CA GLU A 37 -16.89 -3.09 -0.18
C GLU A 37 -18.20 -2.27 -0.10
N GLY A 38 -18.67 -1.77 -1.23
CA GLY A 38 -19.82 -0.85 -1.29
C GLY A 38 -19.53 0.57 -0.78
N GLY A 39 -18.32 0.86 -0.28
CA GLY A 39 -17.89 2.17 0.16
C GLY A 39 -16.84 2.81 -0.75
N ALA A 40 -16.87 4.13 -0.88
CA ALA A 40 -15.82 4.90 -1.57
C ALA A 40 -14.67 5.32 -0.62
N TYR A 41 -14.74 4.95 0.65
CA TYR A 41 -13.79 5.35 1.69
C TYR A 41 -12.61 4.38 1.78
N GLY A 42 -11.40 4.93 1.88
CA GLY A 42 -10.17 4.18 2.14
C GLY A 42 -9.79 4.15 3.61
N LEU A 43 -8.98 3.18 4.01
CA LEU A 43 -8.46 3.08 5.37
C LEU A 43 -7.30 4.06 5.60
N LYS A 44 -7.28 4.71 6.77
CA LYS A 44 -6.16 5.56 7.22
C LYS A 44 -5.69 5.12 8.61
N VAL A 45 -4.42 5.36 8.90
CA VAL A 45 -3.83 5.12 10.24
C VAL A 45 -3.77 6.44 10.99
N THR A 46 -4.25 6.42 12.23
CA THR A 46 -4.22 7.55 13.16
C THR A 46 -3.62 7.11 14.48
N GLN A 47 -3.00 8.02 15.21
CA GLN A 47 -2.66 7.76 16.61
C GLN A 47 -3.93 7.68 17.47
N GLN A 48 -3.88 6.93 18.58
CA GLN A 48 -4.99 6.87 19.54
C GLN A 48 -5.19 8.22 20.24
N GLY A 49 -6.44 8.72 20.28
CA GLY A 49 -6.84 9.98 20.92
C GLY A 49 -7.85 10.79 20.09
N ILE A 50 -8.43 11.85 20.70
CA ILE A 50 -9.55 12.63 20.13
C ILE A 50 -9.10 13.66 19.07
N PHE A 51 -7.89 14.24 19.21
CA PHE A 51 -7.35 15.27 18.31
C PHE A 51 -6.00 14.87 17.74
N LYS A 52 -5.96 13.77 16.98
CA LYS A 52 -4.70 13.26 16.47
C LYS A 52 -4.59 13.26 14.96
N GLU A 53 -3.37 13.58 14.53
CA GLU A 53 -2.98 13.69 13.14
C GLU A 53 -3.05 12.32 12.44
N SER A 54 -3.47 12.36 11.17
CA SER A 54 -3.42 11.18 10.30
C SER A 54 -1.97 10.87 9.94
N LEU A 55 -1.55 9.63 10.20
CA LEU A 55 -0.21 9.12 9.88
C LEU A 55 -0.07 8.74 8.40
N GLY A 56 -1.19 8.43 7.74
CA GLY A 56 -1.21 8.16 6.30
C GLY A 56 -2.37 7.26 5.90
N LYS A 57 -2.60 7.13 4.58
CA LYS A 57 -3.52 6.13 4.02
C LYS A 57 -2.82 4.77 3.95
N ILE A 58 -3.57 3.70 4.24
CA ILE A 58 -3.08 2.34 3.98
C ILE A 58 -3.11 2.09 2.48
N ARG A 59 -1.99 1.59 1.96
CA ARG A 59 -1.88 0.99 0.62
C ARG A 59 -1.64 -0.50 0.78
N CYS A 60 -1.86 -1.28 -0.27
CA CYS A 60 -1.48 -2.68 -0.27
C CYS A 60 -0.74 -3.08 -1.53
N ALA A 61 0.00 -4.17 -1.40
CA ALA A 61 0.57 -4.92 -2.50
C ALA A 61 -0.04 -6.32 -2.49
N VAL A 62 -0.43 -6.84 -3.66
CA VAL A 62 -1.04 -8.16 -3.77
C VAL A 62 -0.25 -9.02 -4.74
N CYS A 63 0.05 -10.25 -4.32
CA CYS A 63 0.67 -11.24 -5.18
C CYS A 63 -0.36 -11.80 -6.18
N PRO A 64 -0.11 -11.72 -7.49
CA PRO A 64 -1.04 -12.25 -8.50
C PRO A 64 -1.10 -13.78 -8.51
N GLU A 65 -0.06 -14.46 -8.03
CA GLU A 65 0.03 -15.93 -8.05
C GLU A 65 -0.69 -16.59 -6.87
N CYS A 66 -0.46 -16.10 -5.65
CA CYS A 66 -0.97 -16.76 -4.43
C CYS A 66 -1.91 -15.89 -3.59
N GLY A 67 -2.19 -14.66 -4.00
CA GLY A 67 -3.09 -13.75 -3.28
C GLY A 67 -2.54 -13.17 -1.98
N TYR A 68 -1.29 -13.48 -1.60
CA TYR A 68 -0.66 -12.87 -0.43
C TYR A 68 -0.73 -11.35 -0.53
N THR A 69 -1.28 -10.73 0.51
CA THR A 69 -1.56 -9.29 0.55
C THR A 69 -0.78 -8.67 1.70
N GLU A 70 0.03 -7.67 1.38
CA GLU A 70 0.81 -6.91 2.35
C GLU A 70 0.33 -5.46 2.37
N THR A 71 -0.04 -4.95 3.54
CA THR A 71 -0.43 -3.54 3.73
C THR A 71 0.73 -2.70 4.23
N TYR A 72 0.87 -1.48 3.72
CA TYR A 72 1.94 -0.55 4.09
C TYR A 72 1.49 0.92 4.01
N ILE A 73 2.25 1.80 4.66
CA ILE A 73 2.17 3.25 4.48
C ILE A 73 3.39 3.68 3.65
N GLN A 74 3.15 4.38 2.54
CA GLN A 74 4.23 4.76 1.62
C GLN A 74 5.16 5.83 2.20
N ASP A 75 4.59 6.87 2.84
CA ASP A 75 5.37 7.91 3.52
C ASP A 75 5.47 7.61 5.01
N THR A 76 6.69 7.31 5.47
CA THR A 76 6.96 6.93 6.86
C THR A 76 7.41 8.12 7.72
N SER A 77 7.46 9.34 7.19
CA SER A 77 8.02 10.52 7.89
C SER A 77 7.33 10.75 9.24
N LYS A 78 5.99 10.79 9.25
CA LYS A 78 5.20 10.95 10.49
C LYS A 78 5.34 9.78 11.46
N ILE A 79 5.59 8.57 10.94
CA ILE A 79 5.80 7.37 11.76
C ILE A 79 7.17 7.43 12.42
N LYS A 80 8.18 7.94 11.70
CA LYS A 80 9.54 8.13 12.23
C LYS A 80 9.56 9.22 13.31
N GLU A 81 8.88 10.35 13.07
CA GLU A 81 8.72 11.42 14.07
C GLU A 81 8.11 10.91 15.37
N LEU A 82 7.16 9.97 15.29
CA LEU A 82 6.56 9.33 16.47
C LEU A 82 7.53 8.50 17.31
N VAL A 83 8.55 7.91 16.68
CA VAL A 83 9.59 7.16 17.38
C VAL A 83 10.61 8.12 17.99
N SER A 84 10.95 9.21 17.31
CA SER A 84 11.92 10.20 17.79
C SER A 84 11.41 11.06 18.95
N ASN A 85 10.10 11.27 19.07
CA ASN A 85 9.49 12.06 20.14
C ASN A 85 9.11 11.24 21.38
N ARG A 86 9.51 9.96 21.44
CA ARG A 86 9.27 9.05 22.57
C ARG A 86 10.54 8.86 23.37
#